data_AF-A0A7W7CAM4-F1
#
_entry.id   AF-A0A7W7CAM4-F1
#
_cell.length_a   1.000
_cell.length_b   1.000
_cell.length_c   1.000
_cell.angle_alpha   90.00
_cell.angle_beta   90.00
_cell.angle_gamma   90.00
#
_symmetry.space_group_name_H-M   'P 1'
#
loop_
_entity.id
_entity.type
_entity.pdbx_description
1 polymer ?
#
loop_
_entity_poly.entity_id
_entity_poly.type
_entity_poly.pdbx_seq_one_letter_code
_entity_poly.pdbx_strand_id
1 'polypeptide(L)'
;MISGVEVLKLGQTVATRAAAAWLRKHREQKERVSSLAELAAEQLASPLHLRKWDNFLNNLGLQVAERLEPLLDNRFPGLPANEIQAAMDAAGDALAEVELADDLLLGVDLDADKLAAHVRSVCPGQVRVAGLSEDGARLYEVALDQSCRYLVEVVRWLPAFQPRALAEALGRLGALSGQLDEVLARIPRSTLHAPRGTGHDAEFTAG
;
A
#
# COMPACT_ATOMS: atom_id res chain seq x y z
N MET A 1 -28.91 16.77 -1.23
CA MET A 1 -27.85 16.90 -2.25
C MET A 1 -26.66 17.50 -1.52
N ILE A 2 -25.59 16.73 -1.34
CA ILE A 2 -24.35 17.23 -0.74
C ILE A 2 -23.76 18.24 -1.73
N SER A 3 -23.35 19.41 -1.26
CA SER A 3 -22.72 20.40 -2.14
C SER A 3 -21.32 19.96 -2.56
N GLY A 4 -20.84 20.31 -3.75
CA GLY A 4 -19.45 20.01 -4.17
C GLY A 4 -18.39 20.48 -3.18
N VAL A 5 -18.68 21.52 -2.39
CA VAL A 5 -17.83 22.02 -1.29
C VAL A 5 -17.74 21.02 -0.12
N GLU A 6 -18.82 20.30 0.18
CA GLU A 6 -18.83 19.25 1.20
C GLU A 6 -18.09 18.00 0.72
N VAL A 7 -18.24 17.62 -0.55
CA VAL A 7 -17.46 16.51 -1.15
C VAL A 7 -15.96 16.83 -1.14
N LEU A 8 -15.58 18.08 -1.43
CA LEU A 8 -14.20 18.56 -1.32
C LEU A 8 -13.65 18.45 0.10
N LYS A 9 -14.42 18.92 1.09
CA LYS A 9 -14.04 18.81 2.50
C LYS A 9 -13.91 17.35 2.93
N LEU A 10 -14.76 16.46 2.45
CA LEU A 10 -14.71 15.02 2.76
C LEU A 10 -13.47 14.36 2.15
N GLY A 11 -13.18 14.59 0.86
CA GLY A 11 -11.98 14.08 0.20
C GLY A 11 -10.70 14.55 0.89
N GLN A 12 -10.62 15.85 1.20
CA GLN A 12 -9.49 16.44 1.92
C GLN A 12 -9.38 15.94 3.37
N THR A 13 -10.50 15.68 4.05
CA THR A 13 -10.51 15.17 5.43
C THR A 13 -9.97 13.75 5.48
N VAL A 14 -10.39 12.88 4.57
CA VAL A 14 -9.90 11.50 4.55
C VAL A 14 -8.43 11.44 4.16
N ALA A 15 -8.02 12.19 3.14
CA ALA A 15 -6.63 12.39 2.75
C ALA A 15 -5.74 12.86 3.92
N THR A 16 -6.15 13.94 4.58
CA THR A 16 -5.41 14.51 5.71
C THR A 16 -5.37 13.55 6.90
N ARG A 17 -6.49 12.86 7.21
CA ARG A 17 -6.56 11.92 8.33
C ARG A 17 -5.71 10.68 8.08
N ALA A 18 -5.69 10.14 6.85
CA ALA A 18 -4.83 9.02 6.49
C ALA A 18 -3.34 9.41 6.65
N ALA A 19 -2.94 10.57 6.13
CA ALA A 19 -1.57 11.08 6.27
C ALA A 19 -1.20 11.36 7.75
N ALA A 20 -2.10 11.97 8.52
CA ALA A 20 -1.89 12.27 9.93
C ALA A 20 -1.85 11.02 10.81
N ALA A 21 -2.72 10.04 10.57
CA ALA A 21 -2.71 8.76 11.28
C ALA A 21 -1.40 8.00 11.02
N TRP A 22 -0.95 7.97 9.77
CA TRP A 22 0.35 7.42 9.39
C TRP A 22 1.50 8.10 10.14
N LEU A 23 1.58 9.44 10.11
CA LEU A 23 2.63 10.21 10.79
C LEU A 23 2.62 10.02 12.32
N ARG A 24 1.44 10.00 12.94
CA ARG A 24 1.29 9.87 14.41
C ARG A 24 1.77 8.51 14.90
N LYS A 25 1.31 7.42 14.27
CA LYS A 25 1.66 6.05 14.67
C LYS A 25 3.16 5.78 14.56
N HIS A 26 3.82 6.37 13.57
CA HIS A 26 5.29 6.27 13.42
C HIS A 26 6.08 7.08 14.45
N ARG A 27 5.59 8.24 14.91
CA ARG A 27 6.27 9.01 15.99
C ARG A 27 6.26 8.28 17.33
N GLU A 28 5.29 7.40 17.55
CA GLU A 28 5.13 6.62 18.79
C GLU A 28 6.05 5.38 18.80
N GLN A 29 6.46 4.88 17.63
CA GLN A 29 7.30 3.69 17.47
C GLN A 29 8.78 4.06 17.25
N LYS A 30 9.47 4.42 18.32
CA LYS A 30 10.86 4.94 18.30
C LYS A 30 11.97 3.87 18.17
N GLU A 31 11.63 2.64 17.80
CA GLU A 31 12.59 1.53 17.78
C GLU A 31 12.81 0.99 16.35
N ARG A 32 14.00 1.32 15.81
CA ARG A 32 14.71 0.79 14.62
C ARG A 32 14.74 1.71 13.39
N VAL A 33 15.96 2.06 12.98
CA VAL A 33 16.37 2.59 11.65
C VAL A 33 15.41 3.63 11.03
N SER A 34 15.48 4.88 11.50
CA SER A 34 14.81 6.11 10.99
C SER A 34 13.70 5.88 9.95
N SER A 35 12.48 5.48 10.32
CA SER A 35 11.41 5.10 9.36
C SER A 35 11.16 6.17 8.26
N LEU A 36 10.52 5.80 7.13
CA LEU A 36 10.16 6.78 6.08
C LEU A 36 9.42 8.01 6.63
N ALA A 37 8.57 7.81 7.65
CA ALA A 37 7.85 8.87 8.35
C ALA A 37 8.77 9.78 9.17
N GLU A 38 9.78 9.24 9.83
CA GLU A 38 10.75 10.03 10.60
C GLU A 38 11.67 10.84 9.69
N LEU A 39 12.17 10.24 8.60
CA LEU A 39 12.98 10.97 7.61
C LEU A 39 12.16 12.03 6.87
N ALA A 40 10.89 11.75 6.58
CA ALA A 40 9.96 12.75 6.08
C ALA A 40 9.78 13.88 7.08
N ALA A 41 9.56 13.58 8.36
CA ALA A 41 9.40 14.59 9.41
C ALA A 41 10.66 15.46 9.59
N GLU A 42 11.85 14.87 9.52
CA GLU A 42 13.13 15.58 9.58
C GLU A 42 13.34 16.49 8.35
N GLN A 43 13.04 16.00 7.14
CA GLN A 43 13.14 16.82 5.92
C GLN A 43 12.04 17.88 5.80
N LEU A 44 10.88 17.65 6.44
CA LEU A 44 9.81 18.62 6.59
C LEU A 44 10.06 19.65 7.69
N ALA A 45 11.22 19.65 8.35
CA ALA A 45 11.55 20.69 9.33
C ALA A 45 11.72 22.09 8.70
N SER A 46 11.92 22.18 7.38
CA SER A 46 12.03 23.46 6.67
C SER A 46 10.66 24.08 6.35
N PRO A 47 10.44 25.38 6.65
CA PRO A 47 9.17 26.07 6.37
C PRO A 47 8.73 26.01 4.89
N LEU A 48 9.70 26.02 3.97
CA LEU A 48 9.42 25.94 2.53
C LEU A 48 8.96 24.52 2.14
N HIS A 49 9.53 23.49 2.75
CA HIS A 49 9.13 22.11 2.51
C HIS A 49 7.76 21.82 3.10
N LEU A 50 7.45 22.31 4.31
CA LEU A 50 6.09 22.24 4.88
C LEU A 50 5.06 22.83 3.93
N ARG A 51 5.30 24.04 3.43
CA ARG A 51 4.35 24.71 2.54
C ARG A 51 4.17 23.98 1.20
N LYS A 52 5.24 23.39 0.65
CA LYS A 52 5.14 22.53 -0.54
C LYS A 52 4.33 21.26 -0.26
N TRP A 53 4.50 20.69 0.93
CA TRP A 53 3.77 19.51 1.38
C TRP A 53 2.28 19.80 1.57
N ASP A 54 1.93 20.89 2.25
CA ASP A 54 0.54 21.34 2.41
C ASP A 54 -0.14 21.55 1.05
N ASN A 55 0.54 22.22 0.12
CA ASN A 55 0.02 22.41 -1.23
C ASN A 55 -0.20 21.09 -1.98
N PHE A 56 0.72 20.14 -1.81
CA PHE A 56 0.62 18.82 -2.41
C PHE A 56 -0.56 18.02 -1.84
N LEU A 57 -0.73 17.97 -0.51
CA LEU A 57 -1.90 17.33 0.11
C LEU A 57 -3.21 17.97 -0.33
N ASN A 58 -3.25 19.31 -0.40
CA ASN A 58 -4.44 20.02 -0.85
C ASN A 58 -4.80 19.66 -2.29
N ASN A 59 -3.81 19.58 -3.18
CA ASN A 59 -4.02 19.19 -4.58
C ASN A 59 -4.51 17.73 -4.70
N LEU A 60 -3.90 16.81 -3.95
CA LEU A 60 -4.35 15.43 -3.94
C LEU A 60 -5.75 15.28 -3.32
N GLY A 61 -6.07 16.03 -2.27
CA GLY A 61 -7.41 16.06 -1.67
C GLY A 61 -8.47 16.55 -2.65
N LEU A 62 -8.13 17.54 -3.50
CA LEU A 62 -8.99 17.98 -4.60
C LEU A 62 -9.21 16.87 -5.63
N GLN A 63 -8.17 16.15 -6.04
CA GLN A 63 -8.30 15.04 -6.98
C GLN A 63 -9.17 13.90 -6.45
N VAL A 64 -9.07 13.59 -5.15
CA VAL A 64 -9.96 12.61 -4.49
C VAL A 64 -11.40 13.09 -4.53
N ALA A 65 -11.64 14.37 -4.24
CA ALA A 65 -12.98 14.95 -4.30
C ALA A 65 -13.57 14.92 -5.72
N GLU A 66 -12.79 15.32 -6.73
CA GLU A 66 -13.18 15.28 -8.15
C GLU A 66 -13.56 13.86 -8.60
N ARG A 67 -12.96 12.83 -8.01
CA ARG A 67 -13.34 11.43 -8.28
C ARG A 67 -14.57 10.96 -7.52
N LEU A 68 -14.77 11.42 -6.30
CA LEU A 68 -15.90 11.02 -5.46
C LEU A 68 -17.21 11.72 -5.83
N GLU A 69 -17.16 12.98 -6.29
CA GLU A 69 -18.33 13.76 -6.68
C GLU A 69 -19.25 13.03 -7.69
N PRO A 70 -18.75 12.57 -8.87
CA PRO A 70 -19.61 11.87 -9.82
C PRO A 70 -20.11 10.52 -9.30
N LEU A 71 -19.44 9.90 -8.34
CA LEU A 71 -19.90 8.65 -7.73
C LEU A 71 -21.06 8.90 -6.78
N LEU A 72 -20.98 9.96 -5.97
CA LEU A 72 -22.07 10.34 -5.07
C LEU A 72 -23.31 10.74 -5.87
N ASP A 73 -23.15 11.52 -6.93
CA ASP A 73 -24.28 12.00 -7.74
C ASP A 73 -24.95 10.89 -8.57
N ASN A 74 -24.15 10.01 -9.19
CA ASN A 74 -24.70 9.02 -10.13
C ASN A 74 -25.06 7.68 -9.47
N ARG A 75 -24.32 7.27 -8.43
CA ARG A 75 -24.43 5.94 -7.84
C ARG A 75 -25.10 5.94 -6.47
N PHE A 76 -25.10 7.07 -5.77
CA PHE A 76 -25.65 7.21 -4.43
C PHE A 76 -26.56 8.46 -4.26
N PRO A 77 -27.47 8.79 -5.20
CA PRO A 77 -28.20 10.06 -5.20
C PRO A 77 -29.15 10.26 -4.01
N GLY A 78 -29.46 9.20 -3.27
CA GLY A 78 -30.34 9.22 -2.09
C GLY A 78 -29.62 9.05 -0.75
N LEU A 79 -28.29 8.92 -0.75
CA LEU A 79 -27.57 8.64 0.49
C LEU A 79 -27.55 9.90 1.38
N PRO A 80 -28.00 9.81 2.64
CA PRO A 80 -28.08 10.97 3.50
C PRO A 80 -26.68 11.39 3.96
N ALA A 81 -26.50 12.68 4.23
CA ALA A 81 -25.16 13.23 4.48
C ALA A 81 -24.44 12.63 5.70
N ASN A 82 -25.20 12.24 6.73
CA ASN A 82 -24.66 11.55 7.89
C ASN A 82 -24.09 10.17 7.54
N GLU A 83 -24.68 9.49 6.56
CA GLU A 83 -24.21 8.17 6.12
C GLU A 83 -22.97 8.28 5.22
N ILE A 84 -22.92 9.30 4.36
CA ILE A 84 -21.71 9.65 3.61
C ILE A 84 -20.56 9.95 4.57
N GLN A 85 -20.80 10.79 5.58
CA GLN A 85 -19.80 11.10 6.59
C GLN A 85 -19.35 9.84 7.36
N ALA A 86 -20.28 9.00 7.79
CA ALA A 86 -19.97 7.76 8.50
C ALA A 86 -19.12 6.79 7.67
N ALA A 87 -19.39 6.66 6.37
CA ALA A 87 -18.60 5.83 5.46
C ALA A 87 -17.16 6.35 5.30
N MET A 88 -17.00 7.68 5.21
CA MET A 88 -15.69 8.33 5.10
C MET A 88 -14.89 8.22 6.40
N ASP A 89 -15.53 8.43 7.55
CA ASP A 89 -14.89 8.24 8.86
C ASP A 89 -14.49 6.78 9.06
N ALA A 90 -15.36 5.83 8.71
CA ALA A 90 -15.06 4.41 8.79
C ALA A 90 -13.84 4.01 7.96
N ALA A 91 -13.66 4.60 6.77
CA ALA A 91 -12.48 4.39 5.93
C ALA A 91 -11.21 4.96 6.57
N GLY A 92 -11.29 6.17 7.15
CA GLY A 92 -10.19 6.77 7.89
C GLY A 92 -9.79 5.96 9.13
N ASP A 93 -10.77 5.45 9.86
CA ASP A 93 -10.55 4.63 11.05
C ASP A 93 -9.92 3.27 10.68
N ALA A 94 -10.40 2.60 9.62
CA ALA A 94 -9.79 1.36 9.14
C ALA A 94 -8.30 1.53 8.78
N LEU A 95 -7.95 2.66 8.17
CA LEU A 95 -6.55 2.98 7.86
C LEU A 95 -5.71 3.27 9.11
N ALA A 96 -6.30 3.83 10.16
CA ALA A 96 -5.61 4.10 11.42
C ALA A 96 -5.29 2.81 12.20
N GLU A 97 -6.13 1.78 12.06
CA GLU A 97 -5.92 0.47 12.68
C GLU A 97 -4.71 -0.27 12.09
N VAL A 98 -4.45 -0.13 10.79
CA VAL A 98 -3.30 -0.79 10.13
C VAL A 98 -1.98 -0.15 10.55
N GLU A 99 -0.99 -0.98 10.87
CA GLU A 99 0.38 -0.54 11.07
C GLU A 99 1.07 -0.37 9.72
N LEU A 100 1.13 0.87 9.25
CA LEU A 100 1.62 1.24 7.94
C LEU A 100 3.15 1.37 7.88
N ALA A 101 3.86 0.39 8.44
CA ALA A 101 5.32 0.38 8.51
C ALA A 101 5.98 0.27 7.13
N ASP A 102 7.26 0.68 7.03
CA ASP A 102 8.07 0.59 5.81
C ASP A 102 8.01 -0.82 5.18
N ASP A 103 8.11 -1.87 6.01
CA ASP A 103 8.05 -3.27 5.57
C ASP A 103 6.71 -3.63 4.92
N LEU A 104 5.60 -3.12 5.44
CA LEU A 104 4.28 -3.33 4.83
C LEU A 104 4.18 -2.59 3.50
N LEU A 105 4.55 -1.30 3.49
CA LEU A 105 4.44 -0.43 2.31
C LEU A 105 5.34 -0.91 1.16
N LEU A 106 6.56 -1.32 1.48
CA LEU A 106 7.49 -1.91 0.52
C LEU A 106 7.10 -3.35 0.17
N GLY A 107 6.57 -4.13 1.12
CA GLY A 107 6.12 -5.51 0.91
C GLY A 107 4.91 -5.62 -0.02
N VAL A 108 4.03 -4.61 -0.03
CA VAL A 108 2.94 -4.49 -1.02
C VAL A 108 3.38 -3.76 -2.30
N ASP A 109 4.67 -3.47 -2.47
CA ASP A 109 5.24 -2.74 -3.62
C ASP A 109 4.60 -1.37 -3.88
N LEU A 110 4.09 -0.72 -2.83
CA LEU A 110 3.23 0.47 -2.95
C LEU A 110 2.10 0.31 -4.00
N ASP A 111 1.50 -0.86 -4.04
CA ASP A 111 0.26 -1.13 -4.78
C ASP A 111 -0.94 -0.79 -3.90
N ALA A 112 -1.74 0.18 -4.35
CA ALA A 112 -2.87 0.69 -3.59
C ALA A 112 -4.00 -0.35 -3.43
N ASP A 113 -4.19 -1.25 -4.40
CA ASP A 113 -5.24 -2.25 -4.34
C ASP A 113 -4.82 -3.39 -3.38
N LYS A 114 -3.52 -3.77 -3.39
CA LYS A 114 -2.98 -4.69 -2.37
C LYS A 114 -3.07 -4.10 -0.96
N LEU A 115 -2.78 -2.81 -0.80
CA LEU A 115 -2.91 -2.13 0.48
C LEU A 115 -4.37 -2.11 0.96
N ALA A 116 -5.33 -1.79 0.08
CA ALA A 116 -6.74 -1.79 0.42
C ALA A 116 -7.24 -3.19 0.81
N ALA A 117 -6.79 -4.24 0.10
CA ALA A 117 -7.09 -5.63 0.46
C ALA A 117 -6.52 -6.00 1.85
N HIS A 118 -5.30 -5.55 2.16
CA HIS A 118 -4.69 -5.76 3.47
C HIS A 118 -5.49 -5.06 4.58
N VAL A 119 -5.88 -3.79 4.39
CA VAL A 119 -6.68 -3.03 5.38
C VAL A 119 -8.00 -3.75 5.67
N ARG A 120 -8.70 -4.23 4.64
CA ARG A 120 -9.93 -5.02 4.81
C ARG A 120 -9.71 -6.30 5.61
N SER A 121 -8.57 -6.99 5.39
CA SER A 121 -8.25 -8.22 6.11
C SER A 121 -8.02 -7.99 7.60
N VAL A 122 -7.49 -6.82 7.97
CA VAL A 122 -7.26 -6.41 9.36
C VAL A 122 -8.55 -5.89 10.02
N CYS A 123 -9.43 -5.24 9.23
CA CYS A 123 -10.65 -4.60 9.72
C CYS A 123 -11.95 -5.21 9.13
N PRO A 124 -12.19 -6.53 9.22
CA PRO A 124 -13.34 -7.18 8.55
C PRO A 124 -14.71 -6.75 9.11
N GLY A 125 -14.74 -6.11 10.28
CA GLY A 125 -15.98 -5.68 10.95
C GLY A 125 -16.33 -4.20 10.77
N GLN A 126 -15.52 -3.42 10.04
CA GLN A 126 -15.60 -1.96 10.07
C GLN A 126 -16.97 -1.41 9.67
N VAL A 127 -17.56 -1.94 8.60
CA VAL A 127 -18.90 -1.56 8.11
C VAL A 127 -19.96 -1.70 9.21
N ARG A 128 -19.89 -2.80 9.98
CA ARG A 128 -20.83 -3.07 11.07
C ARG A 128 -20.59 -2.15 12.27
N VAL A 129 -19.32 -1.91 12.63
CA VAL A 129 -18.95 -1.00 13.73
C VAL A 129 -19.45 0.42 13.45
N ALA A 130 -19.32 0.86 12.20
CA ALA A 130 -19.79 2.17 11.75
C ALA A 130 -21.32 2.26 11.53
N GLY A 131 -22.06 1.14 11.65
CA GLY A 131 -23.51 1.11 11.50
C GLY A 131 -24.00 1.51 10.11
N LEU A 132 -23.21 1.23 9.06
CA LEU A 132 -23.53 1.65 7.69
C LEU A 132 -24.69 0.82 7.11
N SER A 133 -25.54 1.45 6.29
CA SER A 133 -26.48 0.69 5.46
C SER A 133 -25.73 0.00 4.31
N GLU A 134 -26.44 -0.74 3.47
CA GLU A 134 -25.84 -1.40 2.31
C GLU A 134 -25.19 -0.40 1.33
N ASP A 135 -25.84 0.75 1.11
CA ASP A 135 -25.32 1.79 0.24
C ASP A 135 -24.11 2.50 0.87
N GLY A 136 -24.18 2.77 2.18
CA GLY A 136 -23.06 3.30 2.96
C GLY A 136 -21.85 2.35 2.97
N ALA A 137 -22.09 1.05 3.05
CA ALA A 137 -21.04 0.03 2.95
C ALA A 137 -20.35 0.08 1.58
N ARG A 138 -21.12 0.19 0.49
CA ARG A 138 -20.54 0.33 -0.86
C ARG A 138 -19.75 1.62 -1.01
N LEU A 139 -20.20 2.72 -0.41
CA LEU A 139 -19.43 3.96 -0.40
C LEU A 139 -18.15 3.83 0.43
N TYR A 140 -18.20 3.16 1.58
CA TYR A 140 -17.01 2.86 2.40
C TYR A 140 -15.95 2.11 1.59
N GLU A 141 -16.34 1.10 0.81
CA GLU A 141 -15.40 0.34 -0.02
C GLU A 141 -14.66 1.24 -1.01
N VAL A 142 -15.40 2.12 -1.68
CA VAL A 142 -14.83 3.06 -2.65
C VAL A 142 -13.96 4.10 -1.97
N ALA A 143 -14.42 4.64 -0.83
CA ALA A 143 -13.67 5.59 -0.04
C ALA A 143 -12.34 5.00 0.44
N LEU A 144 -12.36 3.76 0.94
CA LEU A 144 -11.16 3.05 1.38
C LEU A 144 -10.16 2.87 0.24
N ASP A 145 -10.63 2.45 -0.94
CA ASP A 145 -9.76 2.30 -2.10
C ASP A 145 -9.11 3.64 -2.51
N GLN A 146 -9.89 4.72 -2.56
CA GLN A 146 -9.34 6.06 -2.88
C GLN A 146 -8.35 6.53 -1.82
N SER A 147 -8.61 6.23 -0.55
CA SER A 147 -7.73 6.59 0.56
C SER A 147 -6.40 5.85 0.48
N CYS A 148 -6.42 4.56 0.12
CA CYS A 148 -5.20 3.77 -0.10
C CYS A 148 -4.38 4.30 -1.29
N ARG A 149 -5.06 4.67 -2.39
CA ARG A 149 -4.41 5.31 -3.55
C ARG A 149 -3.74 6.63 -3.16
N TYR A 150 -4.48 7.48 -2.45
CA TYR A 150 -3.97 8.74 -1.92
C TYR A 150 -2.74 8.53 -1.04
N LEU A 151 -2.81 7.60 -0.09
CA LEU A 151 -1.70 7.31 0.82
C LEU A 151 -0.45 6.84 0.06
N VAL A 152 -0.63 5.96 -0.93
CA VAL A 152 0.47 5.51 -1.80
C VAL A 152 1.10 6.69 -2.55
N GLU A 153 0.29 7.59 -3.12
CA GLU A 153 0.79 8.79 -3.80
C GLU A 153 1.55 9.72 -2.84
N VAL A 154 1.06 9.88 -1.62
CA VAL A 154 1.75 10.65 -0.57
C VAL A 154 3.10 10.05 -0.24
N VAL A 155 3.16 8.73 0.00
CA VAL A 155 4.41 8.03 0.33
C VAL A 155 5.42 8.17 -0.82
N ARG A 156 4.99 8.06 -2.08
CA ARG A 156 5.87 8.22 -3.25
C ARG A 156 6.47 9.62 -3.36
N TRP A 157 5.79 10.62 -2.83
CA TRP A 157 6.23 12.02 -2.88
C TRP A 157 7.17 12.39 -1.72
N LEU A 158 7.35 11.49 -0.75
CA LEU A 158 8.32 11.71 0.33
C LEU A 158 9.74 11.68 -0.22
N PRO A 159 10.58 12.71 0.04
CA PRO A 159 11.92 12.74 -0.54
C PRO A 159 12.82 11.60 -0.06
N ALA A 160 12.57 11.07 1.14
CA ALA A 160 13.26 9.90 1.70
C ALA A 160 12.83 8.56 1.07
N PHE A 161 11.73 8.52 0.31
CA PHE A 161 11.20 7.28 -0.26
C PHE A 161 12.12 6.67 -1.31
N GLN A 162 12.57 7.46 -2.29
CA GLN A 162 13.34 6.95 -3.43
C GLN A 162 14.65 6.26 -3.03
N PRO A 163 15.50 6.83 -2.14
CA PRO A 163 16.71 6.14 -1.69
C PRO A 163 16.42 4.83 -0.95
N ARG A 164 15.33 4.76 -0.17
CA ARG A 164 14.96 3.54 0.57
C ARG A 164 14.40 2.45 -0.31
N ALA A 165 13.50 2.81 -1.24
CA ALA A 165 12.97 1.87 -2.21
C ALA A 165 14.09 1.25 -3.06
N LEU A 166 15.10 2.03 -3.43
CA LEU A 166 16.29 1.54 -4.14
C LEU A 166 17.11 0.57 -3.27
N ALA A 167 17.37 0.91 -2.01
CA ALA A 167 18.10 0.03 -1.10
C ALA A 167 17.39 -1.31 -0.89
N GLU A 168 16.07 -1.29 -0.72
CA GLU A 168 15.23 -2.49 -0.61
C GLU A 168 15.26 -3.32 -1.90
N ALA A 169 15.11 -2.68 -3.06
CA ALA A 169 15.18 -3.38 -4.35
C ALA A 169 16.54 -4.06 -4.57
N LEU A 170 17.65 -3.38 -4.22
CA LEU A 170 18.99 -3.97 -4.26
C LEU A 170 19.13 -5.13 -3.27
N GLY A 171 18.56 -5.02 -2.08
CA GLY A 171 18.50 -6.10 -1.08
C GLY A 171 17.77 -7.34 -1.61
N ARG A 172 16.58 -7.16 -2.20
CA ARG A 172 15.79 -8.25 -2.82
C ARG A 172 16.54 -8.90 -3.98
N LEU A 173 17.16 -8.11 -4.85
CA LEU A 173 17.99 -8.61 -5.94
C LEU A 173 19.19 -9.43 -5.44
N GLY A 174 19.87 -8.96 -4.38
CA GLY A 174 20.95 -9.70 -3.74
C GLY A 174 20.48 -11.04 -3.17
N ALA A 175 19.33 -11.07 -2.49
CA ALA A 175 18.73 -12.29 -1.96
C ALA A 175 18.37 -13.30 -3.06
N LEU A 176 17.77 -12.83 -4.17
CA LEU A 176 17.46 -13.67 -5.33
C LEU A 176 18.71 -14.23 -5.99
N SER A 177 19.78 -13.43 -6.12
CA SER A 177 21.07 -13.90 -6.63
C SER A 177 21.64 -15.02 -5.75
N GLY A 178 21.61 -14.86 -4.42
CA GLY A 178 22.07 -15.90 -3.50
C GLY A 178 21.25 -17.19 -3.58
N GLN A 179 19.92 -17.07 -3.72
CA GLN A 179 19.05 -18.23 -3.95
C GLN A 179 19.37 -18.94 -5.27
N LEU A 180 19.68 -18.19 -6.33
CA LEU A 180 20.07 -18.76 -7.62
C LEU A 180 21.41 -19.51 -7.51
N ASP A 181 22.38 -18.94 -6.81
CA ASP A 181 23.67 -19.59 -6.57
C ASP A 181 23.50 -20.90 -5.79
N GLU A 182 22.64 -20.92 -4.77
CA GLU A 182 22.29 -22.14 -4.03
C GLU A 182 21.64 -23.20 -4.93
N VAL A 183 20.72 -22.81 -5.81
CA VAL A 183 20.09 -23.73 -6.77
C VAL A 183 21.13 -24.28 -7.73
N LEU A 184 21.97 -23.42 -8.32
CA LEU A 184 23.04 -23.83 -9.23
C LEU A 184 24.05 -24.77 -8.54
N ALA A 185 24.37 -24.54 -7.26
CA ALA A 185 25.23 -25.42 -6.48
C ALA A 185 24.63 -26.81 -6.23
N ARG A 186 23.30 -26.92 -6.23
CA ARG A 186 22.55 -28.18 -6.05
C ARG A 186 22.25 -28.91 -7.36
N ILE A 187 22.44 -28.27 -8.52
CA ILE A 187 22.27 -28.95 -9.81
C ILE A 187 23.41 -29.96 -10.00
N PRO A 188 23.11 -31.27 -10.18
CA PRO A 188 24.13 -32.26 -10.46
C PRO A 188 24.85 -31.88 -11.75
N ARG A 189 26.18 -31.72 -11.68
CA ARG A 189 27.00 -31.65 -12.88
C ARG A 189 26.88 -32.99 -13.59
N SER A 190 26.05 -33.07 -14.63
CA SER A 190 26.12 -34.19 -15.56
C SER A 190 27.49 -34.13 -16.21
N THR A 191 28.43 -34.90 -15.67
CA THR A 191 29.67 -35.13 -16.39
C THR A 191 29.30 -36.02 -17.56
N LEU A 192 29.60 -35.57 -18.78
CA LEU A 192 29.59 -36.39 -20.00
C LEU A 192 30.60 -37.56 -19.93
N HIS A 193 31.26 -37.76 -18.78
CA HIS A 193 32.02 -38.94 -18.42
C HIS A 193 31.14 -39.93 -17.64
N ALA A 194 30.02 -40.36 -18.24
CA ALA A 194 29.65 -41.75 -18.01
C ALA A 194 30.84 -42.60 -18.50
N PRO A 195 31.34 -43.58 -17.73
CA PRO A 195 32.29 -44.54 -18.28
C PRO A 195 31.65 -45.07 -19.56
N ARG A 196 32.36 -45.00 -20.70
CA ARG A 196 31.89 -45.69 -21.91
C ARG A 196 31.57 -47.10 -21.46
N GLY A 197 30.30 -47.47 -21.48
CA GLY A 197 29.87 -48.82 -21.15
C GLY A 197 30.78 -49.75 -21.93
N THR A 198 31.54 -50.58 -21.21
CA THR A 198 32.27 -51.66 -21.85
C THR A 198 31.19 -52.56 -22.44
N GLY A 199 31.02 -52.49 -23.76
CA GLY A 199 29.98 -53.18 -24.48
C GLY A 199 30.05 -54.67 -24.19
N HIS A 200 29.14 -55.16 -23.36
CA HIS A 200 28.85 -56.58 -23.18
C HIS A 200 27.56 -56.97 -23.91
N ASP A 201 27.16 -56.22 -24.93
CA ASP A 201 26.00 -56.52 -25.78
C ASP A 201 26.14 -57.87 -26.52
N ALA A 202 27.34 -58.47 -26.52
CA ALA A 202 27.57 -59.81 -27.07
C ALA A 202 27.05 -60.97 -26.20
N GLU A 203 26.75 -60.77 -24.91
CA GLU A 203 26.27 -61.85 -24.03
C GLU A 203 24.78 -62.18 -24.20
N PHE A 204 24.00 -61.34 -24.91
CA PHE A 204 22.54 -61.51 -24.98
C PHE A 204 22.04 -62.33 -26.18
N THR A 205 22.91 -62.85 -27.04
CA THR A 205 22.49 -63.63 -28.24
C THR A 205 22.79 -65.13 -28.17
N ALA A 206 23.25 -65.65 -27.02
CA ALA A 206 23.45 -67.09 -26.83
C ALA A 206 22.95 -67.53 -25.45
N GLY A 207 21.66 -67.84 -25.35
CA GLY A 207 21.02 -68.42 -24.16
C GLY A 207 19.57 -68.78 -24.44
#